data_AF-A0A2M8P662-F1
#
_entry.id   AF-A0A2M8P662-F1
#
_cell.length_a   1.000
_cell.length_b   1.000
_cell.length_c   1.000
_cell.angle_alpha   90.00
_cell.angle_beta   90.00
_cell.angle_gamma   90.00
#
_symmetry.space_group_name_H-M   'P 1'
#
loop_
_entity.id
_entity.type
_entity.pdbx_description
1 polymer ?
#
loop_
_entity_poly.entity_id
_entity_poly.type
_entity_poly.pdbx_seq_one_letter_code
_entity_poly.pdbx_strand_id
1 'polypeptide(L)'
;MVIIVDEFAELTASLPNFLDELVATVRVGRSLGMHLVLATQRPSGHVTAEMKANLNFRICLRVQTPDESQEIIRRPDAAFLPPEV
;
A
#
# COMPACT_ATOMS: atom_id res chain seq x y z
N MET A 1 -17.48 -6.42 3.04
CA MET A 1 -16.55 -6.45 4.20
C MET A 1 -15.30 -5.67 3.83
N VAL A 2 -14.82 -4.78 4.70
CA VAL A 2 -13.58 -4.02 4.46
C VAL A 2 -12.57 -4.40 5.55
N ILE A 3 -11.38 -4.82 5.11
CA ILE A 3 -10.23 -5.08 5.97
C ILE A 3 -9.30 -3.89 5.80
N ILE A 4 -8.95 -3.24 6.91
CA ILE A 4 -8.04 -2.10 6.92
C ILE A 4 -6.85 -2.48 7.78
N VAL A 5 -5.66 -2.39 7.20
CA VAL A 5 -4.39 -2.60 7.90
C VAL A 5 -3.67 -1.26 7.92
N ASP A 6 -3.58 -0.66 9.09
CA ASP A 6 -2.72 0.49 9.32
C ASP A 6 -1.28 0.04 9.59
N GLU A 7 -0.32 0.87 9.19
CA GLU A 7 1.13 0.61 9.25
C GLU A 7 1.51 -0.84 8.85
N PHE A 8 1.10 -1.27 7.65
CA PHE A 8 1.33 -2.64 7.19
C PHE A 8 2.82 -3.01 7.14
N ALA A 9 3.73 -2.03 7.02
CA ALA A 9 5.17 -2.25 7.00
C ALA A 9 5.66 -2.97 8.28
N GLU A 10 5.08 -2.65 9.45
CA GLU A 10 5.39 -3.33 10.70
C GLU A 10 4.86 -4.77 10.71
N LEU A 11 3.72 -5.00 10.06
CA LEU A 11 3.14 -6.33 9.88
C LEU A 11 4.03 -7.21 9.00
N THR A 12 4.54 -6.70 7.87
CA THR A 12 5.48 -7.44 7.02
C THR A 12 6.78 -7.78 7.74
N ALA A 13 7.26 -6.87 8.59
CA ALA A 13 8.49 -7.08 9.35
C ALA A 13 8.33 -8.14 10.44
N SER A 14 7.17 -8.17 11.10
CA SER A 14 6.88 -9.12 12.18
C SER A 14 6.47 -10.50 11.67
N LEU A 15 5.80 -10.55 10.52
CA LEU A 15 5.28 -11.77 9.90
C LEU A 15 5.63 -11.78 8.40
N PRO A 16 6.81 -12.33 8.05
CA PRO A 16 7.21 -12.47 6.66
C PRO A 16 6.13 -13.24 5.86
N ASN A 17 5.84 -12.79 4.64
CA ASN A 17 4.88 -13.36 3.69
C ASN A 17 3.38 -13.24 4.04
N PHE A 18 3.00 -12.83 5.25
CA PHE A 18 1.58 -12.74 5.64
C PHE A 18 0.78 -11.82 4.73
N LEU A 19 1.37 -10.70 4.33
CA LEU A 19 0.71 -9.72 3.45
C LEU A 19 0.44 -10.24 2.06
N ASP A 20 1.37 -11.02 1.48
CA ASP A 20 1.18 -11.60 0.15
C ASP A 20 0.03 -12.64 0.19
N GLU A 21 -0.04 -13.45 1.25
CA GLU A 21 -1.15 -14.39 1.49
C GLU A 21 -2.50 -13.68 1.71
N LEU A 22 -2.50 -12.58 2.46
CA LEU A 22 -3.70 -11.76 2.68
C LEU A 22 -4.20 -11.15 1.37
N VAL A 23 -3.30 -10.59 0.57
CA VAL A 23 -3.61 -10.01 -0.74
C VAL A 23 -4.17 -11.08 -1.69
N ALA A 24 -3.55 -12.27 -1.74
CA ALA A 24 -4.04 -13.40 -2.53
C ALA A 24 -5.43 -13.86 -2.09
N THR A 25 -5.68 -13.93 -0.77
CA THR A 25 -6.97 -14.30 -0.20
C THR A 25 -8.07 -13.30 -0.57
N VAL A 26 -7.81 -12.00 -0.41
CA VAL A 26 -8.76 -10.93 -0.75
C VAL A 26 -9.07 -10.93 -2.25
N ARG A 27 -8.08 -11.24 -3.10
CA ARG A 27 -8.29 -11.37 -4.55
C ARG A 27 -9.34 -12.43 -4.88
N VAL A 28 -9.28 -13.59 -4.23
CA VAL A 28 -10.29 -14.66 -4.39
C VAL A 28 -11.63 -14.22 -3.81
N GLY A 29 -11.62 -13.57 -2.65
CA GLY A 29 -12.82 -13.06 -1.96
C GLY A 29 -13.49 -11.85 -2.60
N ARG A 30 -12.94 -11.27 -3.68
CA ARG A 30 -13.48 -10.07 -4.32
C ARG A 30 -14.92 -10.25 -4.81
N SER A 31 -15.26 -11.42 -5.36
CA SER A 31 -16.63 -11.74 -5.78
C SER A 31 -17.62 -11.85 -4.62
N LEU A 32 -17.11 -12.05 -3.40
CA LEU A 32 -17.87 -12.11 -2.15
C LEU A 32 -17.95 -10.75 -1.44
N GLY A 33 -17.44 -9.67 -2.06
CA GLY A 33 -17.46 -8.32 -1.49
C GLY A 33 -16.41 -8.09 -0.41
N MET A 34 -15.26 -8.78 -0.47
CA MET A 34 -14.10 -8.48 0.36
C MET A 34 -13.24 -7.38 -0.27
N HIS A 35 -12.87 -6.39 0.54
CA HIS A 35 -12.01 -5.28 0.14
C HIS A 35 -10.87 -5.09 1.13
N LEU A 36 -9.68 -4.76 0.64
CA LEU A 36 -8.48 -4.52 1.45
C LEU A 36 -7.97 -3.11 1.23
N VAL A 37 -7.71 -2.41 2.34
CA VAL A 37 -7.02 -1.13 2.38
C VAL A 37 -5.76 -1.31 3.23
N LEU A 38 -4.61 -0.94 2.66
CA LEU A 38 -3.32 -0.98 3.32
C LEU A 38 -2.79 0.44 3.44
N ALA A 39 -2.41 0.85 4.64
CA ALA A 39 -1.79 2.13 4.91
C ALA A 39 -0.40 1.93 5.54
N THR A 40 0.51 2.86 5.27
CA THR A 40 1.85 2.91 5.87
C THR A 40 2.38 4.33 5.83
N GLN A 41 3.15 4.70 6.85
CA GLN A 41 3.93 5.92 6.88
C GLN A 41 5.32 5.72 6.25
N ARG A 42 5.74 4.46 6.06
CA ARG A 42 7.04 4.07 5.50
C ARG A 42 6.83 3.28 4.20
N PRO A 43 6.57 3.97 3.07
CA PRO A 43 6.33 3.28 1.80
C PRO A 43 7.58 2.58 1.25
N SER A 44 8.75 3.16 1.52
CA SER A 44 10.04 2.74 0.95
C SER A 44 10.39 1.28 1.21
N GLY A 45 10.47 0.48 0.15
CA GLY A 45 10.95 -0.90 0.23
C GLY A 45 9.99 -1.90 0.86
N HIS A 46 8.80 -1.47 1.27
CA HIS A 46 7.76 -2.34 1.84
C HIS A 46 6.69 -2.75 0.82
N VAL A 47 6.61 -2.06 -0.32
CA VAL A 47 5.62 -2.36 -1.37
C VAL A 47 6.20 -3.32 -2.41
N THR A 48 5.84 -4.60 -2.31
CA THR A 48 6.34 -5.66 -3.21
C THR A 48 5.78 -5.54 -4.63
N ALA A 49 6.44 -6.20 -5.60
CA ALA A 49 5.94 -6.28 -6.98
C ALA A 49 4.57 -6.97 -7.06
N GLU A 50 4.33 -7.98 -6.21
CA GLU A 50 3.07 -8.70 -6.13
C GLU A 50 1.93 -7.83 -5.58
N MET A 51 2.19 -7.04 -4.54
CA MET A 51 1.26 -6.02 -4.06
C MET A 51 0.92 -5.04 -5.18
N LYS A 52 1.92 -4.55 -5.93
CA LYS A 52 1.71 -3.64 -7.06
C LYS A 52 0.85 -4.26 -8.17
N ALA A 53 0.92 -5.58 -8.36
CA ALA A 53 0.12 -6.30 -9.36
C ALA A 53 -1.33 -6.55 -8.94
N ASN A 54 -1.61 -6.66 -7.64
CA ASN A 54 -2.94 -6.99 -7.11
C ASN A 54 -3.69 -5.77 -6.53
N LEU A 55 -3.00 -4.67 -6.22
CA LEU A 55 -3.59 -3.42 -5.70
C LEU A 55 -3.79 -2.41 -6.84
N ASN A 56 -5.01 -2.36 -7.36
CA ASN A 56 -5.39 -1.53 -8.50
C ASN A 56 -5.53 -0.04 -8.16
N PHE A 57 -5.77 0.29 -6.89
CA PHE A 57 -5.91 1.67 -6.43
C PHE A 57 -4.79 2.00 -5.45
N ARG A 58 -4.21 3.18 -5.63
CA ARG A 58 -3.14 3.69 -4.78
C ARG A 58 -3.39 5.17 -4.53
N ILE A 59 -3.35 5.55 -3.27
CA ILE A 59 -3.44 6.93 -2.83
C ILE A 59 -2.11 7.22 -2.15
N CYS A 60 -1.45 8.30 -2.56
CA CYS A 60 -0.22 8.77 -1.94
C CYS A 60 -0.48 10.17 -1.42
N LEU A 61 -0.39 10.31 -0.10
CA LEU A 61 -0.38 11.61 0.56
C LEU A 61 1.03 12.20 0.52
N ARG A 62 1.25 13.36 1.13
CA ARG A 62 2.56 14.01 1.13
C ARG A 62 3.64 13.07 1.67
N VAL A 63 4.70 12.89 0.88
CA VAL A 63 5.90 12.11 1.23
C VAL A 63 7.13 13.02 1.26
N GLN A 64 8.26 12.53 1.77
CA GLN A 64 9.46 13.34 1.94
C GLN A 64 10.27 13.46 0.65
N THR A 65 10.25 12.41 -0.19
CA THR A 65 11.09 12.35 -1.39
C THR A 65 10.31 12.02 -2.67
N PRO A 66 10.78 12.49 -3.85
CA PRO A 66 10.23 12.09 -5.14
C PRO A 66 10.25 10.57 -5.37
N ASP A 67 11.26 9.87 -4.85
CA ASP A 67 11.41 8.41 -4.99
C ASP A 67 10.31 7.65 -4.23
N GLU A 68 9.96 8.08 -3.02
CA GLU A 68 8.81 7.54 -2.27
C GLU A 68 7.50 7.70 -3.06
N SER A 69 7.29 8.86 -3.67
CA SER A 69 6.13 9.11 -4.52
C SER A 69 6.15 8.22 -5.77
N GLN A 70 7.31 8.09 -6.41
CA GLN A 70 7.53 7.26 -7.59
C GLN A 70 7.22 5.78 -7.28
N GLU A 71 7.58 5.30 -6.09
CA GLU A 71 7.34 3.93 -5.67
C GLU A 71 5.83 3.59 -5.60
N ILE A 72 5.03 4.52 -5.05
CA ILE A 72 3.59 4.32 -4.84
C ILE A 72 2.80 4.62 -6.12
N ILE A 73 2.90 5.85 -6.64
CA ILE A 73 2.03 6.36 -7.73
C ILE A 73 2.74 6.50 -9.09
N ARG A 74 4.01 6.06 -9.21
CA ARG A 74 4.79 6.13 -10.46
C ARG A 74 4.96 7.56 -11.01
N ARG A 75 4.85 8.54 -10.13
CA ARG A 75 5.04 9.97 -10.40
C ARG A 75 5.66 10.61 -9.16
N PRO A 76 6.42 11.70 -9.30
CA PRO A 76 7.05 12.36 -8.16
C PRO A 76 6.12 13.32 -7.41
N ASP A 77 4.90 13.55 -7.93
CA ASP A 77 4.00 14.62 -7.54
C ASP A 77 3.65 14.67 -6.04
N ALA A 78 3.58 13.53 -5.35
CA ALA A 78 3.20 13.50 -3.94
C ALA A 78 4.26 14.12 -3.02
N ALA A 79 5.52 14.17 -3.45
CA ALA A 79 6.60 14.85 -2.72
C ALA A 79 6.44 16.39 -2.73
N PHE A 80 5.66 16.92 -3.66
CA PHE A 80 5.42 18.35 -3.84
C PHE A 80 4.05 18.80 -3.35
N LEU A 81 3.28 17.91 -2.71
CA LEU A 81 2.02 18.30 -2.08
C LEU A 81 2.29 19.33 -0.96
N PRO A 82 1.45 20.39 -0.86
CA PRO A 82 1.65 21.41 0.16
C PRO A 82 1.55 20.81 1.56
N PRO A 83 2.31 21.32 2.54
CA PRO A 83 2.28 20.83 3.92
C PRO A 83 0.98 21.18 4.67
N GLU A 84 0.21 22.13 4.14
CA GLU A 84 -1.02 22.65 4.73
C GLU A 84 -2.12 22.57 3.66
N VAL A 85 -3.27 22.00 4.04
CA VAL A 85 -4.55 22.07 3.30
C VAL A 85 -5.51 22.91 4.13
#